data_AF-A0A928J6J0-F1
#
_entry.id   AF-A0A928J6J0-F1
#
_cell.length_a   1.000
_cell.length_b   1.000
_cell.length_c   1.000
_cell.angle_alpha   90.00
_cell.angle_beta   90.00
_cell.angle_gamma   90.00
#
_symmetry.space_group_name_H-M   'P 1'
#
loop_
_entity.id
_entity.type
_entity.pdbx_description
1 polymer ?
#
loop_
_entity_poly.entity_id
_entity_poly.type
_entity_poly.pdbx_seq_one_letter_code
_entity_poly.pdbx_strand_id
1 'polypeptide(L)'
;MFVLKLIKKWLTHTCAYFTVVTLIYMIIQAIVNVSDEALLLDAGRTALFLLFSLLIALANTVFSIDKLITALKVTIHFVIVMFAFYACLLLPLSMPASSIFVGLALGAVVYAVIMGLVAVFRSRFKKISESSEKYEKKFNKKAK
;
A
#
# COMPACT_ATOMS: atom_id res chain seq x y z
N MET A 1 9.66 23.97 9.90
CA MET A 1 8.22 23.85 9.54
C MET A 1 7.94 22.86 8.40
N PHE A 2 8.86 22.64 7.45
CA PHE A 2 8.68 21.67 6.34
C PHE A 2 8.69 20.20 6.80
N VAL A 3 9.58 19.87 7.75
CA VAL A 3 9.73 18.52 8.33
C VAL A 3 8.44 18.05 9.04
N LEU A 4 7.78 18.92 9.80
CA LEU A 4 6.54 18.58 10.50
C LEU A 4 5.40 18.20 9.53
N LYS A 5 5.31 18.86 8.38
CA LYS A 5 4.29 18.56 7.34
C LYS A 5 4.56 17.21 6.68
N LEU A 6 5.82 16.87 6.43
CA LEU A 6 6.22 15.57 5.89
C LEU A 6 5.90 14.44 6.88
N ILE A 7 6.29 14.60 8.15
CA ILE A 7 6.00 13.63 9.21
C ILE A 7 4.50 13.43 9.36
N LYS A 8 3.71 14.51 9.40
CA LYS A 8 2.25 14.41 9.51
C LYS A 8 1.65 13.63 8.34
N LYS A 9 2.11 13.89 7.11
CA LYS A 9 1.65 13.16 5.91
C LYS A 9 1.98 11.66 6.01
N TRP A 10 3.19 11.31 6.44
CA TRP A 10 3.61 9.92 6.58
C TRP A 10 2.82 9.20 7.68
N LEU A 11 2.58 9.87 8.80
CA LEU A 11 1.79 9.32 9.90
C LEU A 11 0.34 9.10 9.50
N THR A 12 -0.27 10.02 8.74
CA THR A 12 -1.64 9.83 8.23
C THR A 12 -1.75 8.66 7.27
N HIS A 13 -0.78 8.50 6.36
CA HIS A 13 -0.76 7.34 5.45
C HIS A 13 -0.50 6.04 6.20
N THR A 14 0.43 6.04 7.16
CA THR A 14 0.73 4.88 8.00
C THR A 14 -0.49 4.43 8.78
N CYS A 15 -1.24 5.38 9.38
CA CYS A 15 -2.48 5.07 10.10
C CYS A 15 -3.53 4.44 9.17
N ALA A 16 -3.71 4.99 7.96
CA ALA A 16 -4.63 4.42 6.97
C ALA A 16 -4.21 3.02 6.50
N TYR A 17 -2.90 2.76 6.31
CA TYR A 17 -2.42 1.42 5.98
C TYR A 17 -2.60 0.46 7.15
N PHE A 18 -2.32 0.92 8.37
CA PHE A 18 -2.45 0.13 9.58
C PHE A 18 -3.90 -0.32 9.78
N THR A 19 -4.88 0.58 9.62
CA THR A 19 -6.30 0.21 9.74
C THR A 19 -6.73 -0.79 8.68
N VAL A 20 -6.25 -0.66 7.44
CA VAL A 20 -6.55 -1.62 6.37
C VAL A 20 -5.93 -2.99 6.67
N VAL A 21 -4.67 -3.04 7.10
CA VAL A 21 -3.96 -4.28 7.42
C VAL A 21 -4.60 -4.99 8.61
N THR A 22 -4.96 -4.26 9.67
CA THR A 22 -5.63 -4.85 10.84
C THR A 22 -7.02 -5.34 10.50
N LEU A 23 -7.79 -4.62 9.67
CA LEU A 23 -9.10 -5.09 9.20
C LEU A 23 -9.00 -6.37 8.37
N ILE A 24 -8.06 -6.44 7.42
CA ILE A 24 -7.83 -7.65 6.64
C ILE A 24 -7.49 -8.82 7.56
N TYR A 25 -6.62 -8.59 8.55
CA TYR A 25 -6.24 -9.62 9.51
C TYR A 25 -7.42 -10.10 10.36
N MET A 26 -8.30 -9.19 10.83
CA MET A 26 -9.52 -9.56 11.55
C MET A 26 -10.47 -10.38 10.68
N ILE A 27 -10.62 -10.05 9.40
CA ILE A 27 -11.45 -10.81 8.46
C ILE A 27 -10.88 -12.22 8.26
N ILE A 28 -9.56 -12.35 8.10
CA ILE A 28 -8.90 -13.66 7.96
C ILE A 28 -9.16 -14.50 9.23
N GLN A 29 -9.01 -13.93 10.42
CA GLN A 29 -9.31 -14.63 11.67
C GLN A 29 -10.77 -15.09 11.75
N ALA A 30 -11.71 -14.22 11.39
CA ALA A 30 -13.14 -14.55 11.40
C ALA A 30 -13.49 -15.70 10.42
N ILE A 31 -12.81 -15.78 9.27
CA ILE A 31 -13.00 -16.85 8.28
C ILE A 31 -12.36 -18.16 8.76
N VAL A 32 -11.17 -18.09 9.35
CA VAL A 32 -10.41 -19.28 9.76
C VAL A 32 -10.95 -19.91 11.06
N ASN A 33 -11.88 -19.23 11.74
CA ASN A 33 -12.57 -19.72 12.94
C ASN A 33 -11.58 -20.22 14.02
N VAL A 34 -10.54 -19.42 14.26
CA VAL A 34 -9.54 -19.71 15.29
C VAL A 34 -10.16 -19.40 16.65
N SER A 35 -10.15 -20.38 17.55
CA SER A 35 -10.76 -20.31 18.89
C SER A 35 -10.28 -19.12 19.72
N ASP A 36 -11.17 -18.65 20.60
CA ASP A 36 -11.23 -17.34 21.28
C ASP A 36 -9.97 -16.84 22.03
N GLU A 37 -8.95 -17.67 22.23
CA GLU A 37 -7.67 -17.28 22.86
C GLU A 37 -6.71 -16.57 21.88
N ALA A 38 -6.92 -16.70 20.57
CA ALA A 38 -6.11 -16.03 19.54
C ALA A 38 -6.61 -14.63 19.15
N LEU A 39 -7.73 -14.20 19.73
CA LEU A 39 -8.53 -13.05 19.30
C LEU A 39 -7.91 -11.70 19.72
N LEU A 40 -6.98 -11.71 20.68
CA LEU A 40 -6.23 -10.51 21.03
C LEU A 40 -5.07 -10.34 20.06
N LEU A 41 -5.07 -9.20 19.35
CA LEU A 41 -3.88 -8.66 18.72
C LEU A 41 -2.77 -8.59 19.77
N ASP A 42 -1.92 -9.61 19.81
CA ASP A 42 -0.72 -9.60 20.62
C ASP A 42 0.04 -8.31 20.35
N ALA A 43 0.50 -7.63 21.40
CA ALA A 43 1.16 -6.33 21.31
C ALA A 43 2.36 -6.38 20.35
N GLY A 44 3.04 -7.54 20.27
CA GLY A 44 4.09 -7.80 19.30
C GLY A 44 3.59 -7.76 17.84
N ARG A 45 2.46 -8.42 17.55
CA ARG A 45 1.86 -8.42 16.20
C ARG A 45 1.35 -7.05 15.79
N THR A 46 0.72 -6.30 16.68
CA THR A 46 0.30 -4.92 16.39
C THR A 46 1.48 -4.01 16.08
N ALA A 47 2.57 -4.13 16.83
CA ALA A 47 3.80 -3.37 16.56
C ALA A 47 4.39 -3.70 15.18
N LEU A 48 4.37 -4.98 14.78
CA LEU A 48 4.83 -5.42 13.46
C LEU A 48 3.92 -4.91 12.32
N PHE A 49 2.60 -4.88 12.51
CA PHE A 49 1.67 -4.29 11.54
C PHE A 49 1.90 -2.79 11.38
N LEU A 50 2.19 -2.09 12.48
CA LEU A 50 2.54 -0.68 12.45
C LEU A 50 3.86 -0.46 11.69
N LEU A 51 4.88 -1.26 11.97
CA LEU A 51 6.18 -1.21 11.29
C LEU A 51 6.02 -1.46 9.78
N PHE A 52 5.25 -2.49 9.41
CA PHE A 52 4.91 -2.79 8.02
C PHE A 52 4.21 -1.62 7.33
N SER A 53 3.23 -1.01 7.98
CA SER A 53 2.47 0.13 7.46
C SER A 53 3.36 1.37 7.26
N LEU A 54 4.32 1.57 8.17
CA LEU A 54 5.32 2.64 8.07
C LEU A 54 6.25 2.41 6.88
N LEU A 55 6.72 1.18 6.69
CA LEU A 55 7.58 0.80 5.56
C LEU A 55 6.85 0.96 4.22
N ILE A 56 5.56 0.66 4.12
CA ILE A 56 4.75 0.95 2.93
C ILE A 56 4.67 2.46 2.68
N ALA A 57 4.38 3.24 3.73
CA ALA A 57 4.28 4.69 3.61
C ALA A 57 5.61 5.31 3.12
N LEU A 58 6.73 4.78 3.60
CA LEU A 58 8.07 5.13 3.13
C LEU A 58 8.30 4.66 1.69
N ALA A 59 7.93 3.42 1.34
CA ALA A 59 8.08 2.90 -0.02
C ALA A 59 7.38 3.80 -1.06
N ASN A 60 6.23 4.40 -0.70
CA ASN A 60 5.50 5.29 -1.58
C ASN A 60 6.28 6.56 -1.98
N THR A 61 7.31 6.97 -1.23
CA THR A 61 8.13 8.13 -1.61
C THR A 61 8.92 7.88 -2.89
N VAL A 62 9.15 6.60 -3.25
CA VAL A 62 9.80 6.22 -4.52
C VAL A 62 9.05 6.81 -5.72
N PHE A 63 7.71 6.89 -5.64
CA PHE A 63 6.90 7.46 -6.72
C PHE A 63 7.06 8.98 -6.87
N SER A 64 7.55 9.68 -5.85
CA SER A 64 7.82 11.13 -5.88
C SER A 64 9.18 11.49 -6.48
N ILE A 65 10.01 10.52 -6.85
CA ILE A 65 11.35 10.80 -7.39
C ILE A 65 11.26 11.04 -8.91
N ASP A 66 11.31 12.28 -9.38
CA ASP A 66 11.07 12.60 -10.81
C ASP A 66 12.11 11.99 -11.77
N LYS A 67 13.33 11.73 -11.29
CA LYS A 67 14.45 11.21 -12.11
C LYS A 67 14.32 9.74 -12.50
N LEU A 68 13.41 8.97 -11.89
CA LEU A 68 13.24 7.55 -12.20
C LEU A 68 12.11 7.30 -13.20
N ILE A 69 12.37 6.39 -14.16
CA ILE A 69 11.32 5.85 -15.03
C ILE A 69 10.27 5.06 -14.23
N THR A 70 9.03 5.08 -14.69
CA THR A 70 7.89 4.45 -13.98
C THR A 70 8.10 2.97 -13.70
N ALA A 71 8.65 2.21 -14.65
CA ALA A 71 8.93 0.78 -14.47
C ALA A 71 9.93 0.53 -13.31
N LEU A 72 10.96 1.38 -13.20
CA LEU A 72 11.95 1.28 -12.14
C LEU A 72 11.36 1.68 -10.77
N LYS A 73 10.48 2.69 -10.75
CA LYS A 73 9.75 3.05 -9.52
C LYS A 73 8.90 1.90 -9.00
N VAL A 74 8.18 1.22 -9.88
CA VAL A 74 7.32 0.09 -9.53
C VAL A 74 8.14 -1.09 -9.03
N THR A 75 9.25 -1.41 -9.69
CA THR A 75 10.12 -2.53 -9.26
C THR A 75 10.78 -2.26 -7.91
N ILE A 76 11.30 -1.05 -7.66
CA ILE A 76 11.85 -0.68 -6.36
C ILE A 76 10.76 -0.74 -5.28
N HIS A 77 9.58 -0.19 -5.56
CA HIS A 77 8.45 -0.24 -4.61
C HIS A 77 8.05 -1.68 -4.28
N PHE A 78 7.95 -2.54 -5.31
CA PHE A 78 7.67 -3.96 -5.14
C PHE A 78 8.69 -4.64 -4.24
N VAL A 79 9.99 -4.46 -4.48
CA VAL A 79 11.06 -5.05 -3.67
C VAL A 79 10.94 -4.61 -2.20
N ILE A 80 10.73 -3.31 -1.96
CA ILE A 80 10.58 -2.79 -0.59
C ILE A 80 9.35 -3.38 0.10
N VAL A 81 8.20 -3.42 -0.59
CA VAL A 81 6.95 -3.94 -0.01
C VAL A 81 7.05 -5.44 0.26
N MET A 82 7.61 -6.23 -0.66
CA MET A 82 7.80 -7.67 -0.47
C MET A 82 8.78 -7.97 0.65
N PHE A 83 9.86 -7.20 0.76
CA PHE A 83 10.79 -7.31 1.88
C PHE A 83 10.12 -6.98 3.22
N ALA A 84 9.36 -5.88 3.28
CA ALA A 84 8.62 -5.50 4.48
C ALA A 84 7.56 -6.55 4.85
N PHE A 85 6.87 -7.12 3.87
CA PHE A 85 5.90 -8.19 4.06
C PHE A 85 6.56 -9.45 4.63
N TYR A 86 7.69 -9.85 4.06
CA TYR A 86 8.49 -10.96 4.55
C TYR A 86 8.95 -10.74 6.00
N ALA A 87 9.65 -9.63 6.25
CA ALA A 87 10.28 -9.35 7.53
C ALA A 87 9.27 -9.13 8.67
N CYS A 88 8.18 -8.40 8.40
CA CYS A 88 7.22 -8.02 9.43
C CYS A 88 6.11 -9.04 9.62
N LEU A 89 5.67 -9.72 8.56
CA LEU A 89 4.46 -10.57 8.62
C LEU A 89 4.75 -12.06 8.52
N LEU A 90 5.71 -12.50 7.70
CA LEU A 90 5.97 -13.93 7.52
C LEU A 90 7.04 -14.49 8.46
N LEU A 91 8.16 -13.78 8.62
CA LEU A 91 9.28 -14.19 9.47
C LEU A 91 8.87 -14.50 10.94
N PRO A 92 8.07 -13.66 11.62
CA PRO A 92 7.72 -13.90 13.02
C PRO A 92 6.71 -15.05 13.23
N LEU A 93 6.18 -15.63 12.15
CA LEU A 93 5.23 -16.75 12.24
C LEU A 93 5.93 -18.11 12.33
N SER A 94 7.27 -18.17 12.24
CA SER A 94 8.08 -19.39 12.36
C SER A 94 7.55 -20.57 11.53
N MET A 95 7.02 -20.27 10.35
CA MET A 95 6.40 -21.25 9.45
C MET A 95 7.45 -22.04 8.65
N PRO A 96 7.12 -23.25 8.16
CA PRO A 96 8.00 -23.97 7.25
C PRO A 96 8.23 -23.16 5.96
N ALA A 97 9.39 -23.37 5.33
CA ALA A 97 9.81 -22.62 4.15
C ALA A 97 8.77 -22.65 3.01
N SER A 98 8.09 -23.79 2.81
CA SER A 98 7.02 -23.93 1.82
C SER A 98 5.87 -22.95 2.05
N SER A 99 5.41 -22.80 3.29
CA SER A 99 4.35 -21.84 3.65
C SER A 99 4.79 -20.39 3.48
N ILE A 100 6.08 -20.09 3.77
CA ILE A 100 6.65 -18.77 3.51
C ILE A 100 6.65 -18.46 2.00
N PHE A 101 7.05 -19.41 1.16
CA PHE A 101 7.02 -19.25 -0.30
C PHE A 101 5.59 -19.02 -0.81
N VAL A 102 4.61 -19.78 -0.33
CA VAL A 102 3.19 -19.57 -0.67
C VAL A 102 2.73 -18.19 -0.21
N GLY A 103 3.09 -17.78 1.02
CA GLY A 103 2.78 -16.44 1.53
C GLY A 103 3.35 -15.33 0.67
N LEU A 104 4.61 -15.45 0.24
CA LEU A 104 5.26 -14.49 -0.66
C LEU A 104 4.59 -14.46 -2.04
N ALA A 105 4.25 -15.62 -2.61
CA ALA A 105 3.56 -15.69 -3.89
C ALA A 105 2.19 -15.00 -3.82
N LEU A 106 1.42 -15.28 -2.77
CA LEU A 106 0.14 -14.61 -2.52
C LEU A 106 0.31 -13.10 -2.32
N GLY A 107 1.32 -12.68 -1.53
CA GLY A 107 1.65 -11.27 -1.34
C GLY A 107 1.98 -10.56 -2.65
N ALA A 108 2.71 -11.21 -3.55
CA ALA A 108 3.04 -10.67 -4.87
C ALA A 108 1.80 -10.54 -5.77
N VAL A 109 0.89 -11.51 -5.73
CA VAL A 109 -0.39 -11.44 -6.47
C VAL A 109 -1.25 -10.29 -5.94
N VAL A 110 -1.41 -10.17 -4.62
CA VAL A 110 -2.17 -9.07 -4.00
C VAL A 110 -1.56 -7.72 -4.38
N TYR A 111 -0.24 -7.60 -4.33
CA TYR A 111 0.47 -6.40 -4.76
C TYR A 111 0.16 -6.05 -6.23
N ALA A 112 0.25 -7.03 -7.14
CA ALA A 112 -0.02 -6.85 -8.56
C ALA A 112 -1.45 -6.38 -8.81
N VAL A 113 -2.43 -6.94 -8.09
CA VAL A 113 -3.83 -6.52 -8.16
C VAL A 113 -4.00 -5.07 -7.68
N ILE A 114 -3.44 -4.72 -6.52
CA ILE A 114 -3.52 -3.36 -5.97
C ILE A 114 -2.87 -2.35 -6.93
N MET A 115 -1.68 -2.64 -7.43
CA MET A 115 -0.98 -1.76 -8.37
C MET A 115 -1.71 -1.65 -9.72
N GLY A 116 -2.32 -2.74 -10.20
CA GLY A 116 -3.18 -2.75 -11.37
C GLY A 116 -4.38 -1.82 -11.19
N LEU A 117 -5.09 -1.93 -10.06
CA LEU A 117 -6.21 -1.04 -9.72
C LEU A 117 -5.75 0.42 -9.67
N VAL A 118 -4.65 0.72 -8.99
CA VAL A 118 -4.09 2.09 -8.91
C VAL A 118 -3.76 2.65 -10.31
N ALA A 119 -3.17 1.83 -11.19
CA ALA A 119 -2.87 2.22 -12.57
C ALA A 119 -4.16 2.52 -13.37
N VAL A 120 -5.18 1.68 -13.23
CA VAL A 120 -6.51 1.89 -13.86
C VAL A 120 -7.13 3.18 -13.36
N PHE A 121 -7.20 3.39 -12.04
CA PHE A 121 -7.76 4.62 -11.46
C PHE A 121 -7.01 5.85 -11.95
N ARG A 122 -5.66 5.85 -11.92
CA ARG A 122 -4.87 6.96 -12.45
C ARG A 122 -5.16 7.25 -13.92
N SER A 123 -5.28 6.22 -14.75
CA SER A 123 -5.59 6.39 -16.16
C SER A 123 -6.98 7.01 -16.37
N ARG A 124 -7.97 6.61 -15.57
CA ARG A 124 -9.34 7.16 -15.63
C ARG A 124 -9.40 8.61 -15.14
N PHE A 125 -8.75 8.93 -14.02
CA PHE A 125 -8.68 10.31 -13.51
C PHE A 125 -7.96 11.24 -14.48
N LYS A 126 -6.86 10.78 -15.11
CA LYS A 126 -6.17 11.56 -16.14
C LYS A 126 -7.08 11.87 -17.33
N LYS A 127 -7.84 10.87 -17.83
CA LYS A 127 -8.82 11.08 -18.91
C LYS A 127 -9.90 12.08 -18.53
N ILE A 128 -10.40 12.04 -17.29
CA ILE A 128 -11.43 12.97 -16.81
C ILE A 128 -10.86 14.40 -16.75
N SER A 129 -9.66 14.56 -16.21
CA SER A 129 -8.96 15.85 -16.10
C SER A 129 -8.68 16.48 -17.48
N GLU A 130 -8.21 15.69 -18.44
CA GLU A 130 -7.95 16.15 -19.81
C GLU A 130 -9.26 16.54 -20.51
N SER A 131 -10.35 15.82 -20.21
CA SER A 131 -11.68 16.14 -20.72
C SER A 131 -12.16 17.49 -20.19
N SER A 132 -12.12 17.71 -18.87
CA SER A 132 -12.56 18.98 -18.25
C SER A 132 -11.74 20.19 -18.72
N GLU A 133 -10.42 20.05 -18.86
CA GLU A 133 -9.56 21.12 -19.37
C GLU A 133 -9.90 21.49 -20.83
N LYS A 134 -10.27 20.49 -21.64
CA LYS A 134 -10.71 20.69 -23.03
C LYS A 134 -12.08 21.38 -23.10
N TYR A 135 -12.97 21.13 -22.14
CA TYR A 135 -14.26 21.84 -22.03
C TYR A 135 -14.06 23.30 -21.63
N GLU A 136 -13.24 23.60 -20.61
CA GLU A 136 -12.94 24.98 -20.20
C GLU A 136 -12.34 25.79 -21.35
N LYS A 137 -11.36 25.23 -22.08
CA LYS A 137 -10.75 25.92 -23.24
C LYS A 137 -11.75 26.18 -24.37
N LYS A 138 -12.74 25.31 -24.60
CA LYS A 138 -13.78 25.52 -25.62
C LYS A 138 -14.81 26.59 -25.21
N PHE A 139 -15.16 26.65 -23.92
CA PHE A 139 -16.12 27.64 -23.42
C PHE A 139 -15.49 29.03 -23.40
N ASN A 140 -14.25 29.14 -22.92
CA ASN A 140 -13.53 30.42 -22.85
C ASN A 140 -13.15 30.98 -24.24
N LYS A 141 -13.05 30.12 -25.26
CA LYS A 141 -12.82 30.52 -26.66
C LYS A 141 -14.08 31.00 -27.39
N LYS A 142 -15.29 30.72 -26.87
CA LYS A 142 -16.58 31.20 -27.41
C LYS A 142 -17.08 32.49 -26.75
N ALA A 143 -16.46 32.93 -25.65
CA ALA A 143 -16.81 34.14 -24.92
C ALA A 143 -16.01 35.39 -25.36
N LYS A 144 -15.25 35.28 -26.46
CA LYS A 144 -14.52 36.35 -27.13
C LYS A 144 -15.00 36.44 -28.57
#